data_AF-A0A813EKC3-F1
#
_entry.id   AF-A0A813EKC3-F1
#
_cell.length_a   1.000
_cell.length_b   1.000
_cell.length_c   1.000
_cell.angle_alpha   90.00
_cell.angle_beta   90.00
_cell.angle_gamma   90.00
#
_symmetry.space_group_name_H-M   'P 1'
#
loop_
_entity.id
_entity.type
_entity.pdbx_description
1 polymer ?
#
loop_
_entity_poly.entity_id
_entity_poly.type
_entity_poly.pdbx_seq_one_letter_code
_entity_poly.pdbx_strand_id
1 'polypeptide(L)'
;MLDGLEKAIRIAAASGVEAVGTTQTALGTLRVLPPMSMVEARAAAVDGLVADVRCDGFPLYSAGLYSARQMGTCKMGSSAQTSVVNADGQNWEVSGLFV
;
A
#
# COMPACT_ATOMS: atom_id res chain seq x y z
N MET A 1 -0.97 -4.34 -4.95
CA MET A 1 -0.37 -3.98 -3.63
C MET A 1 0.88 -4.79 -3.35
N LEU A 2 0.81 -6.13 -3.39
CA LEU A 2 1.98 -7.00 -3.22
C LEU A 2 3.11 -6.68 -4.20
N ASP A 3 2.81 -6.38 -5.47
CA ASP A 3 3.84 -5.98 -6.46
C ASP A 3 4.54 -4.67 -6.10
N GLY A 4 3.82 -3.75 -5.44
CA GLY A 4 4.40 -2.50 -4.94
C GLY A 4 5.35 -2.76 -3.77
N LEU A 5 4.96 -3.66 -2.87
CA LEU A 5 5.77 -4.06 -1.73
C LEU A 5 7.04 -4.81 -2.16
N GLU A 6 6.93 -5.73 -3.12
CA GLU A 6 8.09 -6.41 -3.72
C GLU A 6 9.09 -5.40 -4.30
N LYS A 7 8.60 -4.44 -5.10
CA LYS A 7 9.45 -3.39 -5.68
C LYS A 7 10.12 -2.56 -4.60
N ALA A 8 9.40 -2.18 -3.53
CA ALA A 8 9.96 -1.43 -2.42
C ALA A 8 11.08 -2.21 -1.69
N ILE A 9 10.88 -3.51 -1.45
CA ILE A 9 11.89 -4.40 -0.85
C ILE A 9 13.14 -4.46 -1.71
N ARG A 10 13.00 -4.66 -3.03
CA ARG A 10 14.14 -4.76 -3.96
C ARG A 10 14.89 -3.43 -4.04
N ILE A 11 14.19 -2.29 -4.07
CA ILE A 11 14.81 -0.95 -4.06
C ILE A 11 15.60 -0.73 -2.77
N ALA A 12 15.01 -1.05 -1.60
CA ALA A 12 15.68 -0.91 -0.32
C ALA A 12 16.93 -1.80 -0.24
N ALA A 13 16.84 -3.06 -0.65
CA ALA A 13 17.99 -3.97 -0.66
C ALA A 13 19.12 -3.49 -1.58
N ALA A 14 18.79 -2.94 -2.75
CA ALA A 14 19.74 -2.41 -3.72
C ALA A 14 20.45 -1.13 -3.24
N SER A 15 19.85 -0.35 -2.33
CA SER A 15 20.51 0.83 -1.75
C SER A 15 21.56 0.48 -0.69
N GLY A 16 21.81 -0.80 -0.44
CA GLY A 16 22.87 -1.25 0.47
C GLY A 16 22.49 -1.30 1.94
N VAL A 17 21.19 -1.23 2.29
CA VAL A 17 20.74 -1.31 3.69
C VAL A 17 21.14 -2.63 4.34
N GLU A 18 21.41 -2.61 5.65
CA GLU A 18 21.74 -3.82 6.41
C GLU A 18 20.52 -4.67 6.73
N ALA A 19 19.33 -4.07 6.72
CA ALA A 19 18.09 -4.77 6.96
C ALA A 19 16.91 -4.13 6.21
N VAL A 20 15.95 -4.97 5.82
CA VAL A 20 14.69 -4.55 5.18
C VAL A 20 13.53 -5.09 5.99
N GLY A 21 12.55 -4.25 6.28
CA GLY A 21 11.33 -4.64 6.97
C GLY A 21 10.12 -3.94 6.37
N THR A 22 8.93 -4.37 6.79
CA THR A 22 7.67 -3.74 6.41
C THR A 22 6.99 -3.18 7.65
N THR A 23 6.28 -2.06 7.52
CA THR A 23 5.44 -1.52 8.60
C THR A 23 4.09 -2.23 8.70
N GLN A 24 3.89 -3.30 7.92
CA GLN A 24 2.65 -4.03 7.92
C GLN A 24 2.62 -4.96 9.13
N THR A 25 1.66 -4.74 10.02
CA THR A 25 1.52 -5.41 11.31
C THR A 25 1.47 -6.93 11.22
N ALA A 26 0.98 -7.45 10.10
CA ALA A 26 0.80 -8.88 9.88
C ALA A 26 1.84 -9.51 8.94
N LEU A 27 2.76 -8.72 8.37
CA LEU A 27 3.87 -9.19 7.52
C LEU A 27 5.21 -9.07 8.25
N GLY A 28 5.16 -9.22 9.57
CA GLY A 28 6.29 -8.93 10.44
C GLY A 28 7.48 -9.78 10.09
N THR A 29 8.53 -9.19 9.53
CA THR A 29 9.84 -9.14 10.21
C THR A 29 10.79 -8.18 9.50
N LEU A 30 11.61 -7.52 10.32
CA LEU A 30 12.86 -6.94 9.85
C LEU A 30 13.81 -8.10 9.50
N ARG A 31 14.22 -8.18 8.24
CA ARG A 31 15.19 -9.16 7.75
C ARG A 31 16.55 -8.50 7.63
N VAL A 32 17.52 -8.98 8.40
CA VAL A 32 18.93 -8.61 8.23
C VAL A 32 19.44 -9.26 6.94
N LEU A 33 20.06 -8.45 6.09
CA LEU A 33 20.61 -8.88 4.81
C LEU A 33 22.11 -9.17 4.95
N PRO A 34 22.63 -10.19 4.25
CA PRO A 34 24.07 -10.40 4.12
C PRO A 34 24.79 -9.15 3.57
N PRO A 35 26.09 -8.95 3.87
CA PRO A 35 26.87 -7.84 3.35
C PRO A 35 26.78 -7.71 1.82
N MET A 36 26.95 -6.50 1.29
CA MET A 36 26.92 -6.23 -0.17
C MET A 36 27.99 -7.01 -0.95
N SER A 37 29.07 -7.46 -0.28
CA SER A 37 30.08 -8.33 -0.87
C SER A 37 29.58 -9.75 -1.17
N MET A 38 28.53 -10.22 -0.48
CA MET A 38 27.96 -11.55 -0.64
C MET A 38 26.74 -11.52 -1.58
N VAL A 39 26.99 -11.23 -2.86
CA VAL A 39 25.94 -10.95 -3.86
C VAL A 39 24.86 -12.05 -3.93
N GLU A 40 25.27 -13.31 -4.08
CA GLU A 40 24.33 -14.44 -4.22
C GLU A 40 23.52 -14.69 -2.95
N ALA A 41 24.19 -14.69 -1.79
CA ALA A 41 23.52 -14.88 -0.51
C ALA A 41 22.54 -13.74 -0.22
N ARG A 42 22.90 -12.50 -0.61
CA ARG A 42 22.03 -11.34 -0.46
C ARG A 42 20.84 -11.40 -1.40
N ALA A 43 21.03 -11.80 -2.65
CA ALA A 43 19.94 -12.02 -3.59
C ALA A 43 18.96 -13.08 -3.08
N ALA A 44 19.47 -14.21 -2.60
CA ALA A 44 18.65 -15.27 -2.01
C ALA A 44 17.87 -14.80 -0.77
N ALA A 45 18.49 -13.98 0.10
CA ALA A 45 17.83 -13.41 1.26
C ALA A 45 16.69 -12.44 0.87
N VAL A 46 16.89 -11.65 -0.19
CA VAL A 46 15.86 -10.75 -0.73
C VAL A 46 14.71 -11.54 -1.34
N ASP A 47 15.00 -12.55 -2.16
CA ASP A 47 13.98 -13.38 -2.79
C ASP A 47 13.19 -14.19 -1.75
N GLY A 48 13.85 -14.68 -0.70
CA GLY A 48 13.20 -15.32 0.44
C GLY A 48 12.23 -14.36 1.15
N LEU A 49 12.65 -13.13 1.43
CA LEU A 49 11.77 -12.12 2.01
C LEU A 49 10.56 -11.80 1.11
N VAL A 50 10.75 -11.72 -0.21
CA VAL A 50 9.66 -11.51 -1.16
C VAL A 50 8.69 -12.70 -1.16
N ALA A 51 9.21 -13.93 -1.07
CA ALA A 51 8.40 -15.13 -1.00
C ALA A 51 7.56 -15.17 0.29
N ASP A 52 8.16 -14.84 1.44
CA ASP A 52 7.46 -14.75 2.73
C ASP A 52 6.32 -13.73 2.65
N VAL A 53 6.60 -12.51 2.17
CA VAL A 53 5.60 -11.45 2.00
C VAL A 53 4.45 -11.87 1.08
N ARG A 54 4.75 -12.63 0.02
CA ARG A 54 3.71 -13.15 -0.88
C ARG A 54 2.90 -14.28 -0.26
N CYS A 55 3.54 -15.13 0.55
CA CYS A 55 2.89 -16.22 1.26
C CYS A 55 1.90 -15.69 2.31
N ASP A 56 2.35 -14.74 3.12
CA ASP A 56 1.52 -14.11 4.15
C ASP A 56 0.41 -13.22 3.54
N GLY A 57 0.69 -12.65 2.37
CA GLY A 57 -0.29 -11.95 1.56
C GLY A 57 -0.81 -10.66 2.19
N PHE A 58 -2.13 -10.53 2.29
CA PHE A 58 -2.75 -9.35 2.86
C PHE A 58 -3.92 -9.77 3.76
N PRO A 59 -3.64 -10.06 5.04
CA PRO A 59 -4.63 -10.65 5.90
C PRO A 59 -5.77 -9.66 6.17
N LEU A 60 -6.98 -10.21 6.10
CA LEU A 60 -8.20 -9.44 6.27
C LEU A 60 -8.26 -8.86 7.69
N TYR A 61 -8.59 -7.58 7.81
CA TYR A 61 -8.76 -6.83 9.08
C TYR A 61 -7.52 -6.62 9.95
N SER A 62 -6.36 -7.20 9.65
CA SER A 62 -5.11 -6.99 10.39
C SER A 62 -4.08 -6.18 9.61
N ALA A 63 -4.37 -5.90 8.35
CA ALA A 63 -3.53 -5.12 7.50
C ALA A 63 -3.72 -3.61 7.71
N GLY A 64 -2.67 -2.92 8.15
CA GLY A 64 -2.61 -1.47 8.27
C GLY A 64 -2.61 -0.81 6.90
N LEU A 65 -3.78 -0.35 6.45
CA LEU A 65 -3.95 0.46 5.24
C LEU A 65 -4.45 1.85 5.60
N TYR A 66 -3.53 2.80 5.69
CA TYR A 66 -3.89 4.17 5.96
C TYR A 66 -2.98 5.15 5.24
N SER A 67 -3.51 5.84 4.23
CA SER A 67 -2.84 6.93 3.53
C SER A 67 -3.39 8.31 3.93
N ALA A 68 -4.43 8.34 4.79
CA ALA A 68 -5.22 9.53 5.11
C ALA A 68 -5.78 10.29 3.89
N ARG A 69 -5.98 9.59 2.76
CA ARG A 69 -6.56 10.15 1.52
C ARG A 69 -7.93 9.53 1.19
N GLN A 70 -8.81 9.44 2.19
CA GLN A 70 -10.19 9.01 1.96
C GLN A 70 -10.95 10.07 1.16
N MET A 71 -11.55 9.65 0.04
CA MET A 71 -12.32 10.50 -0.85
C MET A 71 -13.54 9.75 -1.36
N GLY A 72 -14.56 10.49 -1.80
CA GLY A 72 -15.68 9.93 -2.57
C GLY A 72 -16.91 9.50 -1.77
N THR A 73 -16.97 9.75 -0.46
CA THR A 73 -18.20 9.58 0.33
C THR A 73 -19.32 10.51 -0.14
N CYS A 74 -18.98 11.72 -0.58
CA CYS A 74 -19.87 12.64 -1.29
C CYS A 74 -19.43 12.77 -2.75
N LYS A 75 -19.49 11.66 -3.49
CA LYS A 75 -19.04 11.62 -4.88
C LYS A 75 -19.78 12.66 -5.73
N MET A 76 -19.03 13.49 -6.44
CA MET A 76 -19.50 14.35 -7.52
C MET A 76 -19.78 13.53 -8.78
N GLY A 77 -20.88 13.80 -9.50
CA GLY A 77 -21.18 13.10 -10.74
C GLY A 77 -22.22 13.78 -11.61
N SER A 78 -22.61 13.08 -12.66
CA SER A 78 -23.56 13.56 -13.68
C SER A 78 -24.99 13.07 -13.48
N SER A 79 -25.28 12.31 -12.42
CA SER A 79 -26.60 11.73 -12.13
C SER A 79 -26.82 11.53 -10.63
N ALA A 80 -28.00 11.93 -10.15
CA ALA A 80 -28.44 11.74 -8.77
C ALA A 80 -28.47 10.25 -8.33
N GLN A 81 -28.64 9.31 -9.27
CA GLN A 81 -28.67 7.87 -8.96
C GLN A 81 -27.30 7.30 -8.59
N THR A 82 -26.21 7.99 -8.95
CA THR A 82 -24.84 7.47 -8.80
C THR A 82 -23.88 8.45 -8.11
N SER A 83 -24.38 9.61 -7.66
CA SER A 83 -23.60 10.68 -7.05
C SER A 83 -24.40 11.45 -6.00
N VAL A 84 -23.70 12.11 -5.09
CA VAL A 84 -24.29 12.90 -3.99
C VAL A 84 -24.46 14.36 -4.40
N VAL A 85 -23.54 14.86 -5.24
CA VAL A 85 -23.53 16.24 -5.73
C VAL A 85 -23.33 16.29 -7.24
N ASN A 86 -23.85 17.32 -7.88
CA ASN A 86 -23.66 17.63 -9.30
C ASN A 86 -22.26 18.21 -9.57
N ALA A 87 -21.97 18.54 -10.83
CA ALA A 87 -20.66 19.09 -11.25
C ALA A 87 -20.26 20.40 -10.54
N ASP A 88 -21.22 21.14 -9.98
CA ASP A 88 -20.97 22.37 -9.21
C ASP A 88 -20.72 22.10 -7.72
N GLY A 89 -20.74 20.83 -7.29
CA GLY A 89 -20.62 20.43 -5.89
C GLY A 89 -21.92 20.61 -5.10
N GLN A 90 -23.03 20.93 -5.75
CA GLN A 90 -24.33 21.11 -5.10
C GLN A 90 -25.08 19.78 -5.00
N ASN A 91 -25.77 19.55 -3.88
CA ASN A 91 -26.66 18.41 -3.73
C ASN A 91 -27.82 18.44 -4.75
N TRP A 92 -28.25 17.27 -5.21
CA TRP A 92 -29.30 17.12 -6.23
C TRP A 92 -30.70 17.54 -5.77
N GLU A 93 -31.01 17.40 -4.48
CA GLU A 93 -32.35 17.59 -3.93
C GLU A 93 -32.48 18.88 -3.11
N VAL A 94 -31.39 19.33 -2.49
CA VAL A 94 -31.36 20.50 -1.59
C VAL A 94 -30.61 21.65 -2.24
N SER A 95 -31.35 22.65 -2.69
CA SER A 95 -30.78 23.89 -3.21
C SER A 95 -29.98 24.64 -2.12
N GLY A 96 -28.79 25.11 -2.49
CA GLY A 96 -27.90 25.84 -1.58
C GLY A 96 -27.00 24.98 -0.69
N LEU A 97 -27.11 23.65 -0.75
CA LEU A 97 -26.26 22.72 -0.01
C LEU A 97 -25.10 22.21 -0.88
N PHE A 98 -23.86 22.41 -0.43
CA PHE A 98 -22.64 22.04 -1.15
C PHE A 98 -21.70 21.17 -0.28
N VAL A 99 -20.86 20.34 -0.92
CA VAL A 99 -19.83 19.51 -0.29
C VAL A 99 -18.50 19.60 -1.04
#